data_AF-A0A847USY9-F1
#
_entry.id   AF-A0A847USY9-F1
#
_cell.length_a   1.000
_cell.length_b   1.000
_cell.length_c   1.000
_cell.angle_alpha   90.00
_cell.angle_beta   90.00
_cell.angle_gamma   90.00
#
_symmetry.space_group_name_H-M   'P 1'
#
loop_
_entity.id
_entity.type
_entity.pdbx_description
1 polymer ?
#
loop_
_entity_poly.entity_id
_entity_poly.type
_entity_poly.pdbx_seq_one_letter_code
_entity_poly.pdbx_strand_id
1 'polypeptide(L)'
;MSTGSHGVVGGVRIDLNRLHETWMELVYPRQRNANDTVLGTWTPDSATGLALYRLWSALGVPVIALVYPLVLCGVVLRYQTRRIDGTATRLGVVGVILLSVLVWGGLAALARFEPGSIDLVSGGFTAVAVAGGVATLSAALAVTFRRVGGRGTTVALAYPFAMTAIFLPPVVAALYSTTVASVVIPASDSLSRWFLYEVLAAVGVAEFFIENFEREGIAYVIIWLGISIPLGWVLGLLVTLADFVRPTE
;
A
#
# COMPACT_ATOMS: atom_id res chain seq x y z
N MET A 1 37.35 -3.68 -6.24
CA MET A 1 35.89 -3.81 -6.07
C MET A 1 35.22 -3.27 -7.33
N SER A 2 34.88 -4.14 -8.28
CA SER A 2 34.19 -3.69 -9.50
C SER A 2 32.70 -3.60 -9.24
N THR A 3 32.17 -2.39 -9.21
CA THR A 3 30.74 -2.10 -9.38
C THR A 3 30.34 -2.41 -10.82
N GLY A 4 30.27 -3.70 -11.14
CA GLY A 4 29.81 -4.19 -12.44
C GLY A 4 28.30 -4.30 -12.42
N SER A 5 27.64 -3.71 -13.42
CA SER A 5 26.20 -3.85 -13.65
C SER A 5 25.79 -5.32 -13.61
N HIS A 6 25.27 -5.79 -12.47
CA HIS A 6 24.52 -7.04 -12.47
C HIS A 6 23.30 -6.79 -13.34
N GLY A 7 23.31 -7.34 -14.56
CA GLY A 7 22.14 -7.33 -15.44
C GLY A 7 20.93 -7.89 -14.69
N VAL A 8 19.72 -7.65 -15.21
CA VAL A 8 18.44 -8.03 -14.57
C VAL A 8 18.48 -9.46 -14.02
N VAL A 9 19.05 -10.40 -14.78
CA VAL A 9 19.23 -11.81 -14.40
C VAL A 9 20.11 -12.01 -13.16
N GLY A 10 21.20 -11.25 -13.05
CA GLY A 10 22.09 -11.29 -11.88
C GLY A 10 21.39 -10.80 -10.62
N GLY A 11 20.61 -9.71 -10.73
CA GLY A 11 19.79 -9.21 -9.61
C GLY A 11 18.71 -10.21 -9.18
N VAL A 12 18.00 -10.83 -10.14
CA VAL A 12 17.00 -11.87 -9.86
C VAL A 12 17.63 -13.05 -9.12
N ARG A 13 18.80 -13.53 -9.56
CA ARG A 13 19.51 -14.64 -8.91
C ARG A 13 19.88 -14.31 -7.46
N ILE A 14 20.37 -13.09 -7.20
CA ILE A 14 20.72 -12.65 -5.85
C ILE A 14 19.48 -12.64 -4.95
N ASP A 15 18.36 -12.11 -5.43
CA ASP A 15 17.11 -12.06 -4.67
C ASP A 15 16.59 -13.47 -4.34
N LEU A 16 16.56 -14.36 -5.33
CA LEU A 16 16.10 -15.74 -5.16
C LEU A 16 16.99 -16.50 -4.17
N ASN A 17 18.31 -16.33 -4.24
CA ASN A 17 19.24 -16.92 -3.28
C ASN A 17 18.96 -16.41 -1.86
N ARG A 18 18.79 -15.09 -1.67
CA ARG A 18 18.52 -14.52 -0.35
C ARG A 18 17.17 -14.98 0.22
N LEU A 19 16.14 -15.10 -0.61
CA LEU A 19 14.84 -15.66 -0.20
C LEU A 19 14.97 -17.13 0.19
N HIS A 20 15.72 -17.91 -0.59
CA HIS A 20 15.97 -19.31 -0.29
C HIS A 20 16.77 -19.51 1.00
N GLU A 21 17.85 -18.76 1.20
CA GLU A 21 18.64 -18.79 2.43
C GLU A 21 17.78 -18.44 3.65
N THR A 22 16.90 -17.43 3.53
CA THR A 22 15.98 -17.05 4.61
C THR A 22 14.98 -18.17 4.92
N TRP A 23 14.44 -18.83 3.90
CA TRP A 23 13.56 -19.98 4.08
C TRP A 23 14.27 -21.14 4.78
N MET A 24 15.50 -21.44 4.37
CA MET A 24 16.30 -22.49 4.98
C MET A 24 16.67 -22.16 6.42
N GLU A 25 16.92 -20.88 6.72
CA GLU A 25 17.28 -20.39 8.06
C GLU A 25 16.19 -20.60 9.12
N LEU A 26 14.92 -20.72 8.71
CA LEU A 26 13.80 -20.99 9.63
C LEU A 26 13.96 -22.30 10.41
N VAL A 27 14.59 -23.31 9.79
CA VAL A 27 14.77 -24.64 10.37
C VAL A 27 16.24 -24.96 10.60
N TYR A 28 17.11 -24.52 9.68
CA TYR A 28 18.53 -24.81 9.71
C TYR A 28 19.32 -23.53 9.99
N PRO A 29 20.03 -23.42 11.12
CA PRO A 29 20.76 -22.21 11.44
C PRO A 29 21.91 -21.96 10.44
N ARG A 30 22.38 -20.71 10.34
CA ARG A 30 23.55 -20.34 9.52
C ARG A 30 23.37 -20.68 8.03
N GLN A 31 22.27 -20.21 7.44
CA GLN A 31 22.04 -20.31 6.00
C GLN A 31 22.22 -18.95 5.31
N ARG A 32 21.76 -17.86 5.92
CA ARG A 32 21.89 -16.51 5.38
C ARG A 32 23.26 -15.89 5.70
N ASN A 33 23.91 -15.30 4.69
CA ASN A 33 25.24 -14.67 4.81
C ASN A 33 26.33 -15.57 5.44
N ALA A 34 26.14 -16.88 5.49
CA ALA A 34 27.05 -17.79 6.18
C ALA A 34 28.43 -17.88 5.51
N ASN A 35 28.51 -17.53 4.22
CA ASN A 35 29.75 -17.42 3.45
C ASN A 35 30.71 -16.34 3.99
N ASP A 36 30.18 -15.32 4.67
CA ASP A 36 30.97 -14.25 5.29
C ASP A 36 31.38 -14.61 6.73
N THR A 37 31.06 -15.81 7.20
CA THR A 37 31.37 -16.29 8.55
C THR A 37 32.43 -17.40 8.52
N VAL A 38 33.31 -17.43 9.52
CA VAL A 38 34.41 -18.41 9.63
C VAL A 38 33.90 -19.86 9.70
N LEU A 39 32.65 -20.06 10.14
CA LEU A 39 32.05 -21.38 10.34
C LEU A 39 31.32 -21.93 9.10
N GLY A 40 31.14 -21.12 8.05
CA GLY A 40 30.43 -21.51 6.83
C GLY A 40 28.96 -21.89 7.02
N THR A 41 28.33 -22.29 5.91
CA THR A 41 26.93 -22.73 5.86
C THR A 41 26.73 -24.06 6.58
N TRP A 42 25.65 -24.20 7.34
CA TRP A 42 25.31 -25.48 7.97
C TRP A 42 24.98 -26.55 6.94
N THR A 43 25.59 -27.73 7.09
CA THR A 43 25.37 -28.92 6.24
C THR A 43 24.96 -30.12 7.09
N PRO A 44 24.06 -30.98 6.60
CA PRO A 44 23.66 -32.18 7.32
C PRO A 44 24.74 -33.27 7.28
N ASP A 45 25.02 -33.89 8.43
CA ASP A 45 26.03 -34.96 8.57
C ASP A 45 25.45 -36.39 8.40
N SER A 46 24.14 -36.52 8.20
CA SER A 46 23.43 -37.81 8.10
C SER A 46 22.56 -37.91 6.85
N ALA A 47 22.34 -39.13 6.36
CA ALA A 47 21.51 -39.39 5.18
C ALA A 47 20.05 -38.95 5.39
N THR A 48 19.50 -39.15 6.59
CA THR A 48 18.17 -38.69 6.98
C THR A 48 18.11 -37.16 7.10
N GLY A 49 19.16 -36.54 7.65
CA GLY A 49 19.29 -35.09 7.70
C GLY A 49 19.32 -34.46 6.31
N LEU A 50 20.02 -35.09 5.35
CA LEU A 50 20.07 -34.66 3.96
C LEU A 50 18.69 -34.76 3.27
N ALA A 51 17.94 -35.82 3.55
CA ALA A 51 16.59 -36.00 3.01
C ALA A 51 15.64 -34.91 3.52
N LEU A 52 15.64 -34.62 4.83
CA LEU A 52 14.83 -33.55 5.42
C LEU A 52 15.24 -32.17 4.92
N TYR A 53 16.54 -31.92 4.77
CA TYR A 53 17.07 -30.67 4.23
C TYR A 53 16.56 -30.43 2.79
N ARG A 54 16.60 -31.45 1.95
CA ARG A 54 16.08 -31.37 0.57
C ARG A 54 14.57 -31.22 0.51
N LEU A 55 13.84 -31.90 1.39
CA LEU A 55 12.39 -31.79 1.47
C LEU A 55 11.97 -30.37 1.89
N TRP A 56 12.64 -29.80 2.90
CA TRP A 56 12.42 -28.42 3.32
C TRP A 56 12.76 -27.42 2.21
N SER A 57 13.89 -27.62 1.53
CA SER A 57 14.26 -26.82 0.35
C SER A 57 13.19 -26.90 -0.75
N ALA A 58 12.66 -28.09 -1.03
CA ALA A 58 11.63 -28.29 -2.05
C ALA A 58 10.31 -27.60 -1.68
N LEU A 59 9.93 -27.61 -0.40
CA LEU A 59 8.78 -26.86 0.11
C LEU A 59 8.97 -25.34 0.00
N GLY A 60 10.22 -24.86 0.07
CA GLY A 60 10.54 -23.45 -0.12
C GLY A 60 10.31 -22.95 -1.54
N VAL A 61 10.47 -23.82 -2.57
CA VAL A 61 10.30 -23.44 -3.98
C VAL A 61 8.92 -22.82 -4.28
N PRO A 62 7.77 -23.47 -3.97
CA PRO A 62 6.46 -22.88 -4.24
C PRO A 62 6.22 -21.60 -3.41
N VAL A 63 6.71 -21.55 -2.17
CA VAL A 63 6.60 -20.35 -1.32
C VAL A 63 7.35 -19.18 -1.94
N ILE A 64 8.61 -19.39 -2.35
CA ILE A 64 9.44 -18.36 -2.98
C ILE A 64 8.85 -17.95 -4.32
N ALA A 65 8.31 -18.88 -5.11
CA ALA A 65 7.64 -18.57 -6.38
C ALA A 65 6.42 -17.65 -6.19
N LEU A 66 5.69 -17.77 -5.08
CA LEU A 66 4.56 -16.90 -4.73
C LEU A 66 5.01 -15.57 -4.13
N VAL A 67 6.05 -15.57 -3.29
CA VAL A 67 6.56 -14.37 -2.61
C VAL A 67 7.36 -13.48 -3.56
N TYR A 68 8.08 -14.03 -4.53
CA TYR A 68 8.96 -13.25 -5.41
C TYR A 68 8.23 -12.19 -6.26
N PRO A 69 7.08 -12.47 -6.89
CA PRO A 69 6.26 -11.43 -7.54
C PRO A 69 5.85 -10.30 -6.59
N LEU A 70 5.56 -10.62 -5.32
CA LEU A 70 5.21 -9.63 -4.30
C LEU A 70 6.42 -8.76 -3.94
N VAL A 71 7.62 -9.33 -3.85
CA VAL A 71 8.88 -8.59 -3.67
C VAL A 71 9.08 -7.62 -4.83
N LEU A 72 8.93 -8.08 -6.08
CA LEU A 72 9.06 -7.23 -7.27
C LEU A 72 8.04 -6.08 -7.25
N CYS A 73 6.79 -6.37 -6.91
CA CYS A 73 5.76 -5.35 -6.74
C CYS A 73 6.17 -4.32 -5.68
N GLY A 74 6.65 -4.77 -4.52
CA GLY A 74 7.19 -3.92 -3.47
C GLY A 74 8.36 -3.04 -3.92
N VAL A 75 9.27 -3.56 -4.76
CA VAL A 75 10.39 -2.79 -5.33
C VAL A 75 9.87 -1.69 -6.26
N VAL A 76 8.90 -2.00 -7.13
CA VAL A 76 8.28 -1.01 -8.02
C VAL A 76 7.56 0.06 -7.22
N LEU A 77 6.74 -0.34 -6.25
CA LEU A 77 6.03 0.57 -5.35
C LEU A 77 7.01 1.47 -4.59
N ARG A 78 8.09 0.91 -4.04
CA ARG A 78 9.14 1.66 -3.36
C ARG A 78 9.81 2.68 -4.28
N TYR A 79 10.06 2.31 -5.54
CA TYR A 79 10.64 3.22 -6.53
C TYR A 79 9.71 4.40 -6.81
N GLN A 80 8.42 4.14 -7.00
CA GLN A 80 7.43 5.20 -7.22
C GLN A 80 7.27 6.10 -5.99
N THR A 81 7.18 5.52 -4.79
CA THR A 81 7.05 6.30 -3.55
C THR A 81 8.28 7.15 -3.30
N ARG A 82 9.51 6.64 -3.47
CA ARG A 82 10.74 7.46 -3.32
C ARG A 82 10.78 8.67 -4.25
N ARG A 83 10.27 8.53 -5.48
CA ARG A 83 10.21 9.63 -6.45
C ARG A 83 9.24 10.72 -6.00
N ILE A 84 8.12 10.35 -5.39
CA ILE A 84 7.08 11.27 -4.89
C ILE A 84 7.50 11.86 -3.52
N ASP A 85 8.13 11.04 -2.69
CA ASP A 85 8.55 11.39 -1.34
C ASP A 85 9.65 12.45 -1.29
N GLY A 86 10.50 12.54 -2.31
CA GLY A 86 11.52 13.60 -2.38
C GLY A 86 10.93 15.00 -2.19
N THR A 87 9.69 15.21 -2.64
CA THR A 87 8.94 16.47 -2.52
C THR A 87 8.27 16.59 -1.15
N ALA A 88 7.54 15.56 -0.70
CA ALA A 88 6.82 15.57 0.58
C ALA A 88 7.76 15.63 1.80
N THR A 89 8.90 14.95 1.74
CA THR A 89 9.88 14.94 2.85
C THR A 89 10.55 16.30 3.01
N ARG A 90 10.75 17.06 1.91
CA ARG A 90 11.29 18.43 1.91
C ARG A 90 10.27 19.47 2.39
N LEU A 91 9.01 19.31 2.01
CA LEU A 91 7.89 20.18 2.44
C LEU A 91 7.54 20.01 3.93
N GLY A 92 7.61 18.76 4.43
CA GLY A 92 7.16 18.41 5.77
C GLY A 92 5.68 18.62 6.03
N VAL A 93 5.23 18.39 7.27
CA VAL A 93 3.80 18.43 7.62
C VAL A 93 3.20 19.79 7.26
N VAL A 94 3.90 20.88 7.59
CA VAL A 94 3.48 22.25 7.27
C VAL A 94 3.39 22.47 5.76
N GLY A 95 4.40 22.07 5.00
CA GLY A 95 4.39 22.24 3.55
C GLY A 95 3.32 21.39 2.86
N VAL A 96 3.04 20.18 3.37
CA VAL A 96 1.94 19.33 2.87
C VAL A 96 0.59 19.97 3.16
N ILE A 97 0.38 20.52 4.36
CA ILE A 97 -0.85 21.24 4.70
C ILE A 97 -1.01 22.46 3.79
N LEU A 98 0.01 23.30 3.64
CA LEU A 98 -0.05 24.50 2.79
C LEU A 98 -0.31 24.16 1.32
N LEU A 99 0.39 23.16 0.77
CA LEU A 99 0.18 22.72 -0.61
C LEU A 99 -1.22 22.15 -0.79
N SER A 100 -1.71 21.37 0.17
CA SER A 100 -3.07 20.83 0.16
C SER A 100 -4.10 21.96 0.19
N VAL A 101 -3.94 22.95 1.08
CA VAL A 101 -4.81 24.14 1.14
C VAL A 101 -4.76 24.94 -0.17
N LEU A 102 -3.60 25.08 -0.80
CA LEU A 102 -3.47 25.77 -2.09
C LEU A 102 -4.17 25.01 -3.22
N VAL A 103 -3.97 23.70 -3.31
CA VAL A 103 -4.56 22.86 -4.37
C VAL A 103 -6.08 22.79 -4.19
N TRP A 104 -6.55 22.39 -3.01
CA TRP A 104 -7.98 22.23 -2.74
C TRP A 104 -8.69 23.57 -2.60
N GLY A 105 -8.05 24.57 -1.98
CA GLY A 105 -8.57 25.93 -1.89
C GLY A 105 -8.65 26.61 -3.26
N GLY A 106 -7.67 26.37 -4.13
CA GLY A 106 -7.72 26.80 -5.54
C GLY A 106 -8.86 26.13 -6.30
N LEU A 107 -9.03 24.82 -6.15
CA LEU A 107 -10.16 24.09 -6.74
C LEU A 107 -11.52 24.60 -6.22
N ALA A 108 -11.63 24.84 -4.91
CA ALA A 108 -12.84 25.37 -4.29
C ALA A 108 -13.14 26.81 -4.73
N ALA A 109 -12.11 27.62 -4.95
CA ALA A 109 -12.24 28.97 -5.48
C ALA A 109 -12.68 28.95 -6.95
N LEU A 110 -12.09 28.10 -7.79
CA LEU A 110 -12.52 27.91 -9.18
C LEU A 110 -13.99 27.50 -9.24
N ALA A 111 -14.39 26.52 -8.43
CA ALA A 111 -15.78 26.09 -8.31
C ALA A 111 -16.75 27.20 -7.83
N ARG A 112 -16.23 28.27 -7.21
CA ARG A 112 -17.05 29.41 -6.75
C ARG A 112 -17.11 30.56 -7.75
N PHE A 113 -16.12 30.71 -8.62
CA PHE A 113 -15.95 31.89 -9.48
C PHE A 113 -16.13 31.63 -10.98
N GLU A 114 -16.36 30.39 -11.41
CA GLU A 114 -16.51 30.06 -12.84
C GLU A 114 -17.92 30.41 -13.36
N PRO A 115 -18.08 31.41 -14.27
CA PRO A 115 -19.39 31.79 -14.79
C PRO A 115 -19.78 30.86 -15.96
N GLY A 116 -20.71 29.94 -15.72
CA GLY A 116 -21.49 29.28 -16.79
C GLY A 116 -21.21 27.79 -17.09
N SER A 117 -20.24 27.11 -16.46
CA SER A 117 -19.92 25.70 -16.80
C SER A 117 -19.94 24.72 -15.64
N ILE A 118 -20.05 25.14 -14.38
CA ILE A 118 -20.14 24.22 -13.24
C ILE A 118 -21.11 24.78 -12.19
N ASP A 119 -22.37 24.91 -12.56
CA ASP A 119 -23.43 24.97 -11.55
C ASP A 119 -23.56 23.54 -10.96
N LEU A 120 -22.66 23.19 -10.04
CA LEU A 120 -22.82 22.06 -9.12
C LEU A 120 -23.93 22.44 -8.13
N VAL A 121 -25.16 22.48 -8.66
CA VAL A 121 -26.40 22.91 -8.02
C VAL A 121 -26.41 22.39 -6.58
N SER A 122 -26.32 23.31 -5.62
CA SER A 122 -26.51 23.13 -4.17
C SER A 122 -25.43 22.41 -3.32
N GLY A 123 -24.18 22.22 -3.77
CA GLY A 123 -23.16 21.66 -2.83
C GLY A 123 -21.70 21.50 -3.26
N GLY A 124 -21.28 21.98 -4.44
CA GLY A 124 -19.91 21.75 -4.93
C GLY A 124 -18.78 22.35 -4.08
N PHE A 125 -18.96 23.57 -3.57
CA PHE A 125 -17.95 24.19 -2.70
C PHE A 125 -17.76 23.44 -1.38
N THR A 126 -18.86 23.07 -0.71
CA THR A 126 -18.83 22.32 0.55
C THR A 126 -18.25 20.91 0.34
N ALA A 127 -18.58 20.26 -0.78
CA ALA A 127 -18.01 18.98 -1.17
C ALA A 127 -16.48 19.05 -1.25
N VAL A 128 -15.94 20.01 -2.00
CA VAL A 128 -14.49 20.16 -2.20
C VAL A 128 -13.80 20.59 -0.90
N ALA A 129 -14.42 21.47 -0.11
CA ALA A 129 -13.85 21.93 1.16
C ALA A 129 -13.75 20.81 2.20
N VAL A 130 -14.83 20.04 2.40
CA VAL A 130 -14.85 18.94 3.37
C VAL A 130 -13.94 17.79 2.90
N ALA A 131 -14.00 17.41 1.62
CA ALA A 131 -13.11 16.41 1.04
C ALA A 131 -11.63 16.81 1.16
N GLY A 132 -11.30 18.06 0.83
CA GLY A 132 -9.95 18.61 0.96
C GLY A 132 -9.48 18.62 2.41
N GLY A 133 -10.35 18.93 3.37
CA GLY A 133 -10.03 18.85 4.80
C GLY A 133 -9.66 17.43 5.24
N VAL A 134 -10.47 16.43 4.86
CA VAL A 134 -10.21 15.01 5.14
C VAL A 134 -8.91 14.52 4.48
N ALA A 135 -8.67 14.92 3.23
CA ALA A 135 -7.43 14.64 2.50
C ALA A 135 -6.22 15.19 3.27
N THR A 136 -6.31 16.45 3.68
CA THR A 136 -5.23 17.18 4.34
C THR A 136 -4.90 16.58 5.69
N LEU A 137 -5.92 16.29 6.51
CA LEU A 137 -5.73 15.68 7.83
C LEU A 137 -5.09 14.29 7.71
N SER A 138 -5.60 13.47 6.79
CA SER A 138 -5.05 12.13 6.53
C SER A 138 -3.60 12.19 6.06
N ALA A 139 -3.29 13.08 5.12
CA ALA A 139 -1.92 13.27 4.62
C ALA A 139 -0.98 13.78 5.72
N ALA A 140 -1.42 14.71 6.56
CA ALA A 140 -0.64 15.22 7.68
C ALA A 140 -0.33 14.10 8.71
N LEU A 141 -1.32 13.26 9.03
CA LEU A 141 -1.13 12.10 9.91
C LEU A 141 -0.17 11.09 9.28
N ALA A 142 -0.31 10.78 7.99
CA ALA A 142 0.58 9.87 7.29
C ALA A 142 2.05 10.32 7.35
N VAL A 143 2.31 11.60 7.09
CA VAL A 143 3.66 12.18 7.17
C VAL A 143 4.19 12.18 8.60
N THR A 144 3.33 12.46 9.58
CA THR A 144 3.70 12.48 11.00
C THR A 144 4.10 11.09 11.50
N PHE A 145 3.27 10.07 11.28
CA PHE A 145 3.57 8.71 11.70
C PHE A 145 4.79 8.12 11.00
N ARG A 146 5.04 8.53 9.76
CA ARG A 146 6.27 8.19 9.04
C ARG A 146 7.52 8.84 9.61
N ARG A 147 7.42 10.07 10.16
CA ARG A 147 8.56 10.81 10.73
C ARG A 147 8.88 10.42 12.16
N VAL A 148 7.85 10.19 12.98
CA VAL A 148 7.99 9.92 14.41
C VAL A 148 8.23 8.44 14.68
N GLY A 149 7.79 7.55 13.79
CA GLY A 149 7.79 6.11 14.02
C GLY A 149 8.85 5.32 13.23
N GLY A 150 9.18 4.13 13.73
CA GLY A 150 10.02 3.16 13.03
C GLY A 150 9.26 2.42 11.91
N ARG A 151 9.87 1.35 11.38
CA ARG A 151 9.28 0.53 10.30
C ARG A 151 7.87 0.04 10.64
N GLY A 152 7.64 -0.42 11.88
CA GLY A 152 6.34 -0.90 12.34
C GLY A 152 5.24 0.17 12.30
N THR A 153 5.52 1.37 12.81
CA THR A 153 4.56 2.48 12.82
C THR A 153 4.23 2.96 11.40
N THR A 154 5.21 2.91 10.49
CA THR A 154 5.01 3.27 9.10
C THR A 154 4.04 2.30 8.41
N VAL A 155 4.22 0.99 8.60
CA VAL A 155 3.30 -0.04 8.07
C VAL A 155 1.93 0.05 8.72
N ALA A 156 1.86 0.15 10.05
CA ALA A 156 0.62 0.06 10.80
C ALA A 156 -0.27 1.30 10.65
N LEU A 157 0.33 2.49 10.52
CA LEU A 157 -0.41 3.76 10.55
C LEU A 157 -0.16 4.62 9.32
N ALA A 158 1.11 4.84 8.92
CA ALA A 158 1.40 5.80 7.85
C ALA A 158 0.83 5.38 6.48
N TYR A 159 0.96 4.12 6.09
CA TYR A 159 0.40 3.63 4.83
C TYR A 159 -1.14 3.63 4.82
N PRO A 160 -1.85 3.18 5.87
CA PRO A 160 -3.30 3.36 5.98
C PRO A 160 -3.75 4.81 5.83
N PHE A 161 -3.14 5.75 6.55
CA PHE A 161 -3.51 7.17 6.42
C PHE A 161 -3.14 7.78 5.05
N ALA A 162 -2.09 7.27 4.40
CA ALA A 162 -1.78 7.66 3.03
C ALA A 162 -2.86 7.17 2.05
N MET A 163 -3.36 5.95 2.24
CA MET A 163 -4.47 5.43 1.43
C MET A 163 -5.78 6.18 1.71
N THR A 164 -6.09 6.53 2.96
CA THR A 164 -7.27 7.35 3.27
C THR A 164 -7.16 8.73 2.64
N ALA A 165 -5.97 9.33 2.60
CA ALA A 165 -5.77 10.63 1.94
C ALA A 165 -6.05 10.60 0.42
N ILE A 166 -5.90 9.44 -0.22
CA ILE A 166 -6.10 9.27 -1.67
C ILE A 166 -7.56 8.90 -1.98
N PHE A 167 -8.11 7.92 -1.27
CA PHE A 167 -9.40 7.31 -1.61
C PHE A 167 -10.60 7.98 -0.95
N LEU A 168 -10.43 8.55 0.24
CA LEU A 168 -11.54 9.10 1.01
C LEU A 168 -12.06 10.45 0.47
N PRO A 169 -11.24 11.37 -0.09
CA PRO A 169 -11.75 12.67 -0.54
C PRO A 169 -12.82 12.59 -1.64
N PRO A 170 -12.67 11.78 -2.72
CA PRO A 170 -13.73 11.64 -3.73
C PRO A 170 -15.04 11.11 -3.14
N VAL A 171 -14.94 10.17 -2.20
CA VAL A 171 -16.08 9.55 -1.52
C VAL A 171 -16.83 10.56 -0.65
N VAL A 172 -16.08 11.36 0.12
CA VAL A 172 -16.64 12.44 0.93
C VAL A 172 -17.27 13.53 0.05
N ALA A 173 -16.65 13.89 -1.07
CA ALA A 173 -17.20 14.86 -2.01
C ALA A 173 -18.55 14.39 -2.61
N ALA A 174 -18.69 13.09 -2.89
CA ALA A 174 -19.92 12.52 -3.43
C ALA A 174 -21.12 12.64 -2.47
N LEU A 175 -20.90 12.78 -1.15
CA LEU A 175 -21.97 13.02 -0.18
C LEU A 175 -22.60 14.40 -0.29
N TYR A 176 -21.84 15.37 -0.81
CA TYR A 176 -22.25 16.77 -0.87
C TYR A 176 -22.57 17.22 -2.30
N SER A 177 -22.37 16.38 -3.32
CA SER A 177 -22.68 16.72 -4.72
C SER A 177 -23.29 15.55 -5.49
N THR A 178 -24.52 15.77 -5.98
CA THR A 178 -25.24 14.87 -6.90
C THR A 178 -24.54 14.71 -8.26
N THR A 179 -23.75 15.68 -8.69
CA THR A 179 -22.97 15.64 -9.95
C THR A 179 -21.74 14.74 -9.84
N VAL A 180 -21.09 14.70 -8.68
CA VAL A 180 -20.00 13.75 -8.40
C VAL A 180 -20.58 12.36 -8.17
N ALA A 181 -21.70 12.28 -7.45
CA ALA A 181 -22.45 11.04 -7.24
C ALA A 181 -22.89 10.40 -8.56
N SER A 182 -23.35 11.17 -9.56
CA SER A 182 -23.84 10.61 -10.84
C SER A 182 -22.75 10.04 -11.75
N VAL A 183 -21.48 10.42 -11.57
CA VAL A 183 -20.34 9.84 -12.31
C VAL A 183 -19.70 8.69 -11.50
N VAL A 184 -19.64 8.82 -10.18
CA VAL A 184 -19.00 7.83 -9.30
C VAL A 184 -19.91 6.62 -9.05
N ILE A 185 -21.21 6.81 -8.90
CA ILE A 185 -22.16 5.72 -8.54
C ILE A 185 -22.30 4.67 -9.66
N PRO A 186 -22.46 5.00 -10.96
CA PRO A 186 -22.60 3.98 -11.99
C PRO A 186 -21.34 3.12 -12.19
N ALA A 187 -20.16 3.73 -12.17
CA ALA A 187 -18.88 3.02 -12.23
C ALA A 187 -18.61 2.22 -10.94
N SER A 188 -19.01 2.78 -9.79
CA SER A 188 -18.92 2.07 -8.53
C SER A 188 -19.86 0.88 -8.48
N ASP A 189 -21.05 0.91 -9.08
CA ASP A 189 -22.02 -0.17 -8.90
C ASP A 189 -21.59 -1.49 -9.57
N SER A 190 -20.92 -1.41 -10.73
CA SER A 190 -20.28 -2.57 -11.37
C SER A 190 -19.10 -3.10 -10.57
N LEU A 191 -18.24 -2.22 -10.05
CA LEU A 191 -17.04 -2.60 -9.31
C LEU A 191 -17.39 -3.09 -7.89
N SER A 192 -18.45 -2.54 -7.29
CA SER A 192 -19.02 -2.92 -5.99
C SER A 192 -19.72 -4.27 -6.08
N ARG A 193 -20.48 -4.54 -7.15
CA ARG A 193 -21.04 -5.88 -7.39
C ARG A 193 -19.93 -6.91 -7.58
N TRP A 194 -18.91 -6.60 -8.39
CA TRP A 194 -17.76 -7.48 -8.56
C TRP A 194 -17.05 -7.75 -7.22
N PHE A 195 -16.73 -6.71 -6.46
CA PHE A 195 -16.03 -6.87 -5.18
C PHE A 195 -16.87 -7.59 -4.13
N LEU A 196 -18.19 -7.33 -4.05
CA LEU A 196 -19.09 -8.02 -3.11
C LEU A 196 -19.30 -9.49 -3.47
N TYR A 197 -19.54 -9.80 -4.74
CA TYR A 197 -19.92 -11.15 -5.16
C TYR A 197 -18.73 -12.05 -5.55
N GLU A 198 -17.57 -11.50 -5.95
CA GLU A 198 -16.41 -12.31 -6.31
C GLU A 198 -15.30 -12.29 -5.23
N VAL A 199 -15.11 -11.17 -4.52
CA VAL A 199 -14.05 -11.05 -3.51
C VAL A 199 -14.58 -11.29 -2.10
N LEU A 200 -15.61 -10.55 -1.68
CA LEU A 200 -16.15 -10.61 -0.32
C LEU A 200 -16.99 -11.86 -0.06
N ALA A 201 -17.71 -12.36 -1.09
CA ALA A 201 -18.47 -13.60 -0.99
C ALA A 201 -17.54 -14.82 -0.87
N ALA A 202 -16.36 -14.79 -1.52
CA ALA A 202 -15.35 -15.83 -1.37
C ALA A 202 -14.77 -15.91 0.06
N VAL A 203 -14.83 -14.82 0.82
CA VAL A 203 -14.37 -14.72 2.22
C VAL A 203 -15.55 -14.78 3.22
N GLY A 204 -16.80 -14.91 2.74
CA GLY A 204 -17.99 -15.06 3.58
C GLY A 204 -18.43 -13.81 4.33
N VAL A 205 -17.91 -12.63 3.97
CA VAL A 205 -18.23 -11.36 4.65
C VAL A 205 -19.26 -10.54 3.87
N ALA A 206 -19.61 -10.95 2.64
CA ALA A 206 -20.53 -10.22 1.78
C ALA A 206 -21.91 -10.03 2.41
N GLU A 207 -22.48 -11.08 3.02
CA GLU A 207 -23.81 -11.03 3.63
C GLU A 207 -23.87 -10.06 4.81
N PHE A 208 -22.80 -10.02 5.64
CA PHE A 208 -22.68 -9.04 6.73
C PHE A 208 -22.73 -7.59 6.21
N PHE A 209 -22.06 -7.30 5.09
CA PHE A 209 -22.09 -5.96 4.50
C PHE A 209 -23.40 -5.64 3.77
N ILE A 210 -24.08 -6.63 3.20
CA ILE A 210 -25.36 -6.46 2.50
C ILE A 210 -26.51 -6.25 3.50
N GLU A 211 -26.51 -6.95 4.64
CA GLU A 211 -27.57 -6.84 5.65
C GLU A 211 -27.42 -5.63 6.58
N ASN A 212 -26.20 -5.18 6.86
CA ASN A 212 -25.96 -4.14 7.88
C ASN A 212 -25.72 -2.73 7.30
N PHE A 213 -25.47 -2.57 6.00
CA PHE A 213 -25.14 -1.27 5.41
C PHE A 213 -26.08 -0.91 4.24
N GLU A 214 -27.03 0.00 4.52
CA GLU A 214 -27.65 0.80 3.45
C GLU A 214 -26.57 1.67 2.79
N ARG A 215 -26.44 1.59 1.46
CA ARG A 215 -25.41 2.26 0.66
C ARG A 215 -25.70 3.75 0.46
N GLU A 216 -26.06 4.47 1.52
CA GLU A 216 -26.37 5.89 1.47
C GLU A 216 -25.59 6.68 2.53
N GLY A 217 -25.11 7.86 2.16
CA GLY A 217 -24.50 8.78 3.12
C GLY A 217 -23.20 8.28 3.77
N ILE A 218 -23.11 8.47 5.08
CA ILE A 218 -21.92 8.22 5.92
C ILE A 218 -21.50 6.74 5.91
N ALA A 219 -22.44 5.81 5.72
CA ALA A 219 -22.19 4.38 5.59
C ALA A 219 -21.16 4.07 4.49
N TYR A 220 -21.26 4.76 3.35
CA TYR A 220 -20.35 4.59 2.22
C TYR A 220 -18.92 5.05 2.55
N VAL A 221 -18.76 6.09 3.36
CA VAL A 221 -17.46 6.58 3.85
C VAL A 221 -16.81 5.55 4.79
N ILE A 222 -17.60 4.94 5.67
CA ILE A 222 -17.11 3.91 6.62
C ILE A 222 -16.63 2.67 5.88
N ILE A 223 -17.36 2.22 4.85
CA ILE A 223 -16.94 1.10 4.01
C ILE A 223 -15.60 1.39 3.32
N TRP A 224 -15.48 2.56 2.70
CA TRP A 224 -14.23 2.96 2.02
C TRP A 224 -13.06 3.12 3.00
N LEU A 225 -13.32 3.63 4.20
CA LEU A 225 -12.32 3.66 5.26
C LEU A 225 -11.88 2.24 5.64
N GLY A 226 -12.85 1.32 5.81
CA GLY A 226 -12.60 -0.10 6.07
C GLY A 226 -11.83 -0.82 4.97
N ILE A 227 -11.93 -0.39 3.70
CA ILE A 227 -11.15 -0.92 2.58
C ILE A 227 -9.74 -0.30 2.52
N SER A 228 -9.65 1.02 2.75
CA SER A 228 -8.39 1.77 2.63
C SER A 228 -7.32 1.34 3.63
N ILE A 229 -7.72 0.93 4.84
CA ILE A 229 -6.81 0.50 5.91
C ILE A 229 -6.09 -0.82 5.54
N PRO A 230 -6.80 -1.93 5.20
CA PRO A 230 -6.18 -3.14 4.68
C PRO A 230 -5.30 -2.91 3.46
N LEU A 231 -5.74 -2.05 2.53
CA LEU A 231 -4.95 -1.71 1.35
C LEU A 231 -3.61 -1.05 1.74
N GLY A 232 -3.65 -0.15 2.74
CA GLY A 232 -2.45 0.45 3.33
C GLY A 232 -1.52 -0.60 3.93
N TRP A 233 -2.05 -1.58 4.65
CA TRP A 233 -1.23 -2.67 5.20
C TRP A 233 -0.61 -3.54 4.12
N VAL A 234 -1.36 -3.89 3.07
CA VAL A 234 -0.82 -4.66 1.93
C VAL A 234 0.35 -3.92 1.31
N LEU A 235 0.20 -2.62 1.01
CA LEU A 235 1.28 -1.81 0.44
C LEU A 235 2.48 -1.70 1.39
N GLY A 236 2.23 -1.48 2.68
CA GLY A 236 3.27 -1.42 3.70
C GLY A 236 4.05 -2.72 3.79
N LEU A 237 3.37 -3.87 3.81
CA LEU A 237 3.98 -5.19 3.81
C LEU A 237 4.84 -5.43 2.57
N LEU A 238 4.32 -5.13 1.38
CA LEU A 238 5.06 -5.27 0.13
C LEU A 238 6.36 -4.45 0.13
N VAL A 239 6.30 -3.19 0.58
CA VAL A 239 7.50 -2.35 0.66
C VAL A 239 8.48 -2.87 1.69
N THR A 240 8.02 -3.31 2.87
CA THR A 240 8.93 -3.89 3.88
C THR A 240 9.58 -5.19 3.42
N LEU A 241 8.85 -6.01 2.69
CA LEU A 241 9.36 -7.24 2.09
C LEU A 241 10.44 -6.93 1.04
N ALA A 242 10.21 -5.92 0.20
CA ALA A 242 11.21 -5.43 -0.75
C ALA A 242 12.47 -4.89 -0.04
N ASP A 243 12.31 -4.13 1.05
CA ASP A 243 13.43 -3.63 1.85
C ASP A 243 14.24 -4.76 2.52
N PHE A 244 13.59 -5.87 2.88
CA PHE A 244 14.25 -7.03 3.46
C PHE A 244 15.09 -7.83 2.46
N VAL A 245 14.60 -7.97 1.22
CA VAL A 245 15.30 -8.69 0.15
C VAL A 245 16.37 -7.82 -0.50
N ARG A 246 16.07 -6.54 -0.76
CA ARG A 246 16.98 -5.54 -1.30
C ARG A 246 17.12 -4.35 -0.34
N PRO A 247 17.84 -4.54 0.79
CA PRO A 247 18.26 -3.44 1.64
C PRO A 247 19.12 -2.50 0.79
N THR A 248 18.78 -1.22 0.79
CA THR A 248 19.62 -0.21 0.16
C THR A 248 20.90 -0.07 0.97
N GLU A 249 22.03 -0.28 0.30
CA GLU A 249 23.21 0.56 0.51
C GLU A 249 22.99 1.91 -0.18
#